data_AF-A0A420BUX9-F1
#
_entry.id   AF-A0A420BUX9-F1
#
_cell.length_a   1.000
_cell.length_b   1.000
_cell.length_c   1.000
_cell.angle_alpha   90.00
_cell.angle_beta   90.00
_cell.angle_gamma   90.00
#
_symmetry.space_group_name_H-M   'P 1'
#
loop_
_entity.id
_entity.type
_entity.pdbx_description
1 polymer ?
#
loop_
_entity_poly.entity_id
_entity_poly.type
_entity_poly.pdbx_seq_one_letter_code
_entity_poly.pdbx_strand_id
1 'polypeptide(L)'
;MKAACKFGCCTREVAALPDGGWSLTDKGWVLDIRRQEHVRRERAAELARIDQMHAAIYRACAACGQLAIRLDTFGLCSKTTEVHNVRRGGLTFAQKARSR
;
A
#
# COMPACT_ATOMS: atom_id res chain seq x y z
N MET A 1 -26.12 12.71 1.72
CA MET A 1 -26.60 11.38 2.18
C MET A 1 -25.43 10.40 2.08
N LYS A 2 -24.93 9.83 3.20
CA LYS A 2 -23.88 8.80 3.14
C LYS A 2 -24.46 7.60 2.39
N ALA A 3 -23.82 7.19 1.30
CA ALA A 3 -24.23 6.05 0.48
C ALA A 3 -24.66 4.87 1.37
N ALA A 4 -25.88 4.37 1.11
CA ALA A 4 -26.59 3.43 1.95
C ALA A 4 -25.67 2.27 2.38
N CYS A 5 -25.43 2.11 3.68
CA CYS A 5 -24.73 0.93 4.14
C CYS A 5 -25.57 -0.30 3.79
N LYS A 6 -25.00 -1.19 2.97
CA LYS A 6 -25.66 -2.36 2.37
C LYS A 6 -26.35 -3.33 3.35
N PHE A 7 -26.17 -3.18 4.67
CA PHE A 7 -26.84 -3.99 5.70
C PHE A 7 -27.18 -3.21 6.99
N GLY A 8 -27.30 -1.89 6.95
CA GLY A 8 -27.48 -1.10 8.18
C GLY A 8 -26.28 -1.17 9.15
N CYS A 9 -25.10 -1.50 8.65
CA CYS A 9 -23.86 -1.66 9.41
C CYS A 9 -23.39 -0.44 10.21
N CYS A 10 -23.91 0.75 9.88
CA CYS A 10 -23.58 2.01 10.54
C CYS A 10 -24.64 2.46 11.55
N THR A 11 -25.60 1.59 11.89
CA THR A 11 -26.64 1.89 12.87
C THR A 11 -26.08 1.82 14.30
N ARG A 12 -26.72 2.53 15.23
CA ARG A 12 -26.38 2.47 16.66
C ARG A 12 -26.55 1.07 17.22
N GLU A 13 -27.56 0.33 16.76
CA GLU A 13 -27.80 -1.06 17.14
C GLU A 13 -26.60 -1.95 16.81
N VAL A 14 -26.09 -1.88 15.58
CA VAL A 14 -24.93 -2.67 15.14
C VAL A 14 -23.65 -2.24 15.88
N ALA A 15 -23.51 -0.96 16.21
CA ALA A 15 -22.38 -0.46 17.00
C ALA A 15 -22.41 -0.93 18.47
N ALA A 16 -23.59 -1.25 18.98
CA ALA A 16 -23.81 -1.70 20.37
C ALA A 16 -23.88 -3.24 20.51
N LEU A 17 -23.55 -3.99 19.46
CA LEU A 17 -23.51 -5.46 19.54
C LEU A 17 -22.50 -5.89 20.63
N PRO A 18 -22.85 -6.88 21.47
CA PRO A 18 -21.93 -7.47 22.43
C PRO A 18 -20.63 -7.91 21.76
N ASP A 19 -19.51 -7.71 22.45
CA ASP A 19 -18.17 -8.07 21.96
C ASP A 19 -17.86 -7.55 20.54
N GLY A 20 -18.45 -6.40 20.17
CA GLY A 20 -18.27 -5.79 18.85
C GLY A 20 -18.89 -6.59 17.69
N GLY A 21 -19.78 -7.53 18.00
CA GLY A 21 -20.44 -8.45 17.07
C GLY A 21 -19.75 -9.80 16.89
N TRP A 22 -18.74 -10.11 17.71
CA TRP A 22 -18.13 -11.45 17.74
C TRP A 22 -19.00 -12.42 18.54
N SER A 23 -19.08 -13.66 18.06
CA SER A 23 -19.78 -14.74 18.75
C SER A 23 -19.03 -16.06 18.55
N LEU A 24 -19.04 -16.93 19.56
CA LEU A 24 -18.47 -18.26 19.48
C LEU A 24 -19.52 -19.25 18.99
N THR A 25 -19.19 -20.03 17.97
CA THR A 25 -20.02 -21.10 17.43
C THR A 25 -19.28 -22.43 17.50
N ASP A 26 -19.96 -23.55 17.20
CA ASP A 26 -19.33 -24.88 17.12
C ASP A 26 -18.18 -24.95 16.10
N LYS A 27 -18.14 -24.00 15.15
CA LYS A 27 -17.10 -23.88 14.12
C LYS A 27 -16.06 -22.81 14.44
N GLY A 28 -16.09 -22.24 15.65
CA GLY A 28 -15.19 -21.18 16.09
C GLY A 28 -15.83 -19.79 16.10
N TRP A 29 -14.98 -18.76 16.17
CA TRP A 29 -15.39 -17.36 16.26
C TRP A 29 -15.93 -16.84 14.94
N VAL A 30 -17.08 -16.16 14.99
CA VAL A 30 -17.76 -15.59 13.83
C VAL A 30 -18.15 -14.15 14.13
N LEU A 31 -17.98 -13.26 13.15
CA LEU A 31 -18.36 -11.85 13.24
C LEU A 31 -19.71 -11.62 12.57
N ASP A 32 -20.61 -10.84 13.19
CA ASP A 32 -21.89 -10.42 12.59
C ASP A 32 -21.67 -9.83 11.18
N ILE A 33 -22.49 -10.26 10.21
CA ILE A 33 -22.34 -9.90 8.80
C ILE A 33 -22.37 -8.38 8.56
N ARG A 34 -23.12 -7.63 9.36
CA ARG A 34 -23.20 -6.17 9.31
C ARG A 34 -21.88 -5.56 9.77
N ARG A 35 -21.25 -6.13 10.81
CA ARG A 35 -19.91 -5.71 11.27
C ARG A 35 -18.83 -6.08 10.26
N GLN A 36 -18.90 -7.25 9.64
CA GLN A 36 -18.00 -7.62 8.55
C GLN A 36 -18.05 -6.60 7.40
N GLU A 37 -19.25 -6.21 6.97
CA GLU A 37 -19.41 -5.21 5.90
C GLU A 37 -18.85 -3.85 6.31
N HIS A 38 -19.10 -3.42 7.55
CA HIS A 38 -18.51 -2.19 8.08
C HIS A 38 -16.98 -2.22 7.97
N VAL A 39 -16.35 -3.29 8.49
CA VAL A 39 -14.89 -3.45 8.45
C VAL A 39 -14.36 -3.46 7.02
N ARG A 40 -15.02 -4.16 6.10
CA ARG A 40 -14.63 -4.18 4.68
C ARG A 40 -14.64 -2.79 4.07
N ARG A 41 -15.67 -1.99 4.36
CA ARG A 41 -15.79 -0.62 3.84
C ARG A 41 -14.73 0.31 4.43
N GLU A 42 -14.53 0.28 5.74
CA GLU A 42 -13.50 1.10 6.39
C GLU A 42 -12.12 0.72 5.88
N ARG A 43 -11.84 -0.59 5.73
CA ARG A 43 -10.59 -1.09 5.13
C ARG A 43 -10.41 -0.62 3.68
N ALA A 44 -11.45 -0.71 2.86
CA ALA A 44 -11.40 -0.26 1.48
C ALA A 44 -11.14 1.26 1.39
N ALA A 45 -11.80 2.05 2.25
CA ALA A 45 -11.58 3.49 2.31
C ALA A 45 -10.15 3.83 2.73
N GLU A 46 -9.58 3.11 3.69
CA GLU A 46 -8.20 3.30 4.13
C GLU A 46 -7.20 2.93 3.03
N LEU A 47 -7.38 1.77 2.40
CA LEU A 47 -6.52 1.34 1.30
C LEU A 47 -6.55 2.34 0.14
N ALA A 48 -7.72 2.89 -0.19
CA ALA A 48 -7.83 3.94 -1.19
C ALA A 48 -7.04 5.21 -0.83
N ARG A 49 -6.98 5.60 0.46
CA ARG A 49 -6.14 6.73 0.91
C ARG A 49 -4.65 6.41 0.79
N ILE A 50 -4.25 5.19 1.16
CA ILE A 50 -2.87 4.72 1.01
C ILE A 50 -2.46 4.75 -0.47
N ASP A 51 -3.32 4.27 -1.36
CA ASP A 51 -3.08 4.27 -2.80
C ASP A 51 -2.92 5.70 -3.34
N GLN A 52 -3.78 6.63 -2.91
CA GLN A 52 -3.67 8.05 -3.27
C GLN A 52 -2.36 8.66 -2.76
N MET A 53 -1.97 8.36 -1.52
CA MET A 53 -0.71 8.82 -0.95
C MET A 53 0.49 8.27 -1.73
N HIS A 54 0.47 6.97 -2.05
CA HIS A 54 1.52 6.34 -2.84
C HIS A 54 1.61 6.94 -4.25
N ALA A 55 0.48 7.17 -4.91
CA ALA A 55 0.43 7.83 -6.22
C ALA A 55 0.96 9.28 -6.17
N ALA A 56 0.70 10.00 -5.07
CA ALA A 56 1.14 11.40 -4.91
C ALA A 56 2.66 11.50 -4.64
N ILE A 57 3.20 10.61 -3.80
CA ILE A 57 4.57 10.69 -3.28
C ILE A 57 5.58 10.02 -4.22
N TYR A 58 5.27 8.81 -4.72
CA TYR A 58 6.25 8.03 -5.44
C TYR A 58 6.40 8.52 -6.89
N ARG A 59 7.62 8.44 -7.41
CA ARG A 59 7.97 8.76 -8.79
C ARG A 59 8.75 7.60 -9.41
N ALA A 60 8.55 7.37 -10.70
CA ALA A 60 9.24 6.32 -11.43
C ALA A 60 10.69 6.73 -11.70
N CYS A 61 11.64 5.83 -11.40
CA CYS A 61 13.04 5.98 -11.76
C CYS A 61 13.19 6.04 -13.29
N ALA A 62 13.90 7.04 -13.80
CA ALA A 62 14.09 7.19 -15.25
C ALA A 62 14.87 6.03 -15.89
N ALA A 63 15.69 5.30 -15.12
CA ALA A 63 16.49 4.19 -15.62
C ALA A 63 15.77 2.83 -15.61
N CYS A 64 15.05 2.51 -14.53
CA CYS A 64 14.47 1.17 -14.34
C CYS A 64 12.97 1.15 -14.10
N GLY A 65 12.30 2.30 -14.13
CA GLY A 65 10.85 2.41 -13.95
C GLY A 65 10.34 2.14 -12.53
N GLN A 66 11.19 1.64 -11.62
CA GLN A 66 10.79 1.36 -10.25
C GLN A 66 10.37 2.64 -9.53
N LEU A 67 9.25 2.56 -8.81
CA LEU A 67 8.75 3.65 -7.97
C LEU A 67 9.67 3.87 -6.76
N ALA A 68 10.06 5.12 -6.54
CA ALA A 68 10.85 5.55 -5.40
C ALA A 68 10.25 6.83 -4.81
N ILE A 69 10.34 6.97 -3.48
CA ILE A 69 9.91 8.18 -2.75
C ILE A 69 10.81 9.37 -3.10
N ARG A 70 12.11 9.10 -3.23
CA ARG A 70 13.12 10.11 -3.55
C ARG A 70 13.88 9.66 -4.78
N LEU A 71 14.00 10.57 -5.73
CA LEU A 71 14.92 10.47 -6.84
C LEU A 71 16.08 11.44 -6.59
N ASP A 72 17.26 11.08 -7.07
CA ASP A 72 18.39 12.01 -7.08
C ASP A 72 18.19 13.14 -8.13
N THR A 73 19.15 14.05 -8.23
CA THR A 73 19.13 15.17 -9.18
C THR A 73 18.99 14.72 -10.64
N PHE A 74 19.33 13.46 -10.96
CA PHE A 74 19.22 12.87 -12.30
C PHE A 74 17.90 12.11 -12.51
N GLY A 75 16.97 12.16 -11.56
CA GLY A 75 15.70 11.44 -11.64
C GLY A 75 15.86 9.92 -11.45
N LEU A 76 16.91 9.47 -10.75
CA LEU A 76 17.21 8.05 -10.55
C LEU A 76 16.98 7.60 -9.11
N CYS A 77 16.58 6.33 -8.95
CA CYS A 77 16.50 5.68 -7.64
C CYS A 77 17.91 5.35 -7.09
N SER A 78 17.97 4.90 -5.84
CA SER A 78 19.23 4.59 -5.12
C SER A 78 20.08 3.44 -5.70
N LYS A 79 19.60 2.72 -6.72
CA LYS A 79 20.36 1.63 -7.35
C LYS A 79 21.63 2.16 -8.03
N THR A 80 22.65 1.31 -8.05
CA THR A 80 23.98 1.58 -8.60
C THR A 80 24.37 0.61 -9.71
N THR A 81 23.38 0.00 -10.38
CA THR A 81 23.63 -0.81 -11.59
C THR A 81 24.32 0.02 -12.67
N GLU A 82 25.00 -0.61 -13.61
CA GLU A 82 25.69 0.05 -14.72
C GLU A 82 24.83 1.13 -15.42
N VAL A 83 23.59 0.81 -15.80
CA VAL A 83 22.64 1.75 -16.44
C VAL A 83 22.38 3.01 -15.59
N HIS A 84 22.31 2.88 -14.27
CA HIS A 84 22.13 4.03 -13.38
C HIS A 84 23.40 4.87 -13.30
N ASN A 85 24.57 4.23 -13.25
CA ASN A 85 25.84 4.95 -13.16
C ASN A 85 26.16 5.72 -14.45
N VAL A 86 25.93 5.11 -15.62
CA VAL A 86 26.06 5.79 -16.93
C VAL A 86 25.18 7.04 -16.96
N ARG A 87 23.91 6.94 -16.52
CA ARG A 87 22.98 8.07 -16.50
C ARG A 87 23.34 9.17 -15.49
N ARG A 88 24.10 8.87 -14.43
CA ARG A 88 24.66 9.88 -13.52
C ARG A 88 25.87 10.61 -14.10
N GLY A 89 26.31 10.25 -15.31
CA GLY A 89 27.57 10.73 -15.88
C GLY A 89 28.80 10.03 -15.28
N GLY A 90 28.60 8.93 -14.54
CA GLY A 90 29.68 8.06 -14.15
C GLY A 90 30.25 7.40 -15.39
N LEU A 91 31.51 7.72 -15.73
CA LEU A 91 32.34 6.84 -16.54
C LEU A 91 32.24 5.45 -15.90
N THR A 92 31.66 4.49 -16.62
CA THR A 92 31.65 3.09 -16.21
C THR A 92 33.09 2.61 -16.22
N PHE A 93 33.79 2.79 -15.10
CA PHE A 93 35.00 2.05 -14.85
C PHE A 93 34.54 0.60 -14.67
N ALA A 94 34.62 -0.16 -15.76
CA ALA A 94 34.53 -1.61 -15.70
C ALA A 94 35.39 -2.03 -14.52
N GLN A 95 34.77 -2.60 -13.48
CA GLN A 95 35.52 -3.15 -12.36
C GLN A 95 36.42 -4.21 -12.97
N LYS A 96 37.71 -3.88 -13.16
CA LYS A 96 38.73 -4.84 -13.55
C LYS A 96 38.60 -5.96 -12.53
N ALA A 97 38.13 -7.12 -12.98
CA ALA A 97 38.11 -8.32 -12.18
C ALA A 97 39.49 -8.42 -11.52
N ARG A 98 39.53 -8.47 -10.18
CA ARG A 98 40.78 -8.77 -9.48
C ARG A 98 41.18 -10.16 -9.95
N SER A 99 42.23 -10.22 -10.75
CA SER A 99 42.85 -11.46 -11.17
C SER A 99 43.47 -12.12 -9.94
N ARG A 100 42.88 -13.27 -9.59
CA ARG A 100 43.39 -14.37 -8.76
C ARG A 100 43.45 -14.14 -7.25
#